data_AF-K1SRF7-F1
#
_entry.id   AF-K1SRF7-F1
#
_cell.length_a   1.000
_cell.length_b   1.000
_cell.length_c   1.000
_cell.angle_alpha   90.00
_cell.angle_beta   90.00
_cell.angle_gamma   90.00
#
_symmetry.space_group_name_H-M   'P 1'
#
loop_
_entity.id
_entity.type
_entity.pdbx_description
1 polymer ?
#
loop_
_entity_poly.entity_id
_entity_poly.type
_entity_poly.pdbx_seq_one_letter_code
_entity_poly.pdbx_strand_id
1 'polypeptide(L)'
;MKRIAAILTSLVLVFSLAACGSQQASTAAGSEAASTASSETASAAGSEAASAAQTKTEEQLLAEENDILTANDELWEKVFASMDKNVTQTTLNNNYGDFLMDAVDNVKDQFTEEEYASLKADADKIREIENQITALPQDEATSQSAAENGSTFPQFEGKDLDGNSVDSSLFANNAFTVVNFWFSGCKPCVDEMDDLDALNQRIKEQ
;
A
#
# COMPACT_ATOMS: atom_id res chain seq x y z
N MET A 1 -52.42 -29.84 -11.73
CA MET A 1 -52.22 -31.29 -11.46
C MET A 1 -50.86 -31.71 -12.02
N LYS A 2 -50.07 -32.51 -11.28
CA LYS A 2 -49.06 -33.54 -11.72
C LYS A 2 -48.11 -33.16 -12.90
N ARG A 3 -46.78 -33.34 -12.84
CA ARG A 3 -45.94 -34.23 -12.00
C ARG A 3 -44.44 -33.83 -12.04
N ILE A 4 -43.67 -34.40 -11.11
CA ILE A 4 -42.22 -34.26 -10.90
C ILE A 4 -41.43 -35.31 -11.70
N ALA A 5 -40.23 -34.97 -12.17
CA ALA A 5 -39.06 -35.85 -12.41
C ALA A 5 -37.79 -34.94 -12.53
N ALA A 6 -36.65 -35.06 -11.84
CA ALA A 6 -36.03 -36.07 -10.96
C ALA A 6 -35.19 -37.18 -11.66
N ILE A 7 -33.94 -36.84 -12.02
CA ILE A 7 -32.74 -37.71 -12.18
C ILE A 7 -31.53 -36.80 -11.87
N LEU A 8 -30.57 -37.02 -10.96
CA LEU A 8 -30.28 -38.09 -9.98
C LEU A 8 -29.37 -39.27 -10.42
N THR A 9 -28.07 -38.97 -10.56
CA THR A 9 -26.92 -39.91 -10.48
C THR A 9 -25.77 -39.17 -9.77
N SER A 10 -25.50 -39.40 -8.48
CA SER A 10 -24.68 -40.49 -7.90
C SER A 10 -23.21 -40.41 -8.37
N LEU A 11 -22.25 -39.87 -7.60
CA LEU A 11 -21.73 -40.27 -6.27
C LEU A 11 -20.74 -41.44 -6.35
N VAL A 12 -19.44 -41.14 -6.26
CA VAL A 12 -18.41 -42.00 -5.62
C VAL A 12 -17.47 -41.09 -4.82
N LEU A 13 -17.05 -41.59 -3.66
CA LEU A 13 -16.39 -40.86 -2.58
C LEU A 13 -15.21 -41.72 -2.12
N VAL A 14 -13.97 -41.21 -2.18
CA VAL A 14 -12.82 -41.84 -1.51
C VAL A 14 -11.94 -40.78 -0.85
N PHE A 15 -12.17 -40.59 0.45
CA PHE A 15 -11.17 -40.04 1.37
C PHE A 15 -10.32 -41.22 1.86
N SER A 16 -8.98 -41.14 1.79
CA SER A 16 -8.10 -41.99 2.58
C SER A 16 -6.78 -41.29 2.87
N LEU A 17 -6.43 -41.26 4.15
CA LEU A 17 -5.19 -40.68 4.67
C LEU A 17 -4.03 -41.69 4.57
N ALA A 18 -2.83 -41.15 4.82
CA ALA A 18 -1.69 -41.81 5.45
C ALA A 18 -0.84 -42.81 4.64
N ALA A 19 0.40 -42.38 4.37
CA ALA A 19 1.58 -43.23 4.45
C ALA A 19 2.86 -42.39 4.69
N CYS A 20 3.20 -42.14 5.96
CA CYS A 20 4.61 -42.00 6.35
C CYS A 20 5.20 -43.41 6.52
N GLY A 21 6.45 -43.66 6.13
CA GLY A 21 7.16 -44.87 6.59
C GLY A 21 8.26 -45.46 5.70
N SER A 22 9.51 -44.99 5.93
CA SER A 22 10.75 -45.78 6.03
C SER A 22 11.23 -46.78 4.94
N GLN A 23 12.45 -46.50 4.42
CA GLN A 23 13.56 -47.43 4.06
C GLN A 23 13.33 -48.41 2.85
N GLN A 24 14.33 -48.81 2.05
CA GLN A 24 15.73 -49.11 2.36
C GLN A 24 16.68 -49.15 1.11
N ALA A 25 17.97 -48.80 1.29
CA ALA A 25 19.18 -49.14 0.49
C ALA A 25 19.28 -48.64 -0.99
N SER A 26 20.47 -48.44 -1.61
CA SER A 26 21.89 -48.69 -1.23
C SER A 26 22.80 -47.74 -2.05
N THR A 27 23.76 -46.98 -1.49
CA THR A 27 25.16 -47.34 -1.08
C THR A 27 26.24 -46.91 -2.08
N ALA A 28 27.12 -45.98 -1.69
CA ALA A 28 28.55 -45.93 -2.06
C ALA A 28 29.34 -44.93 -1.17
N ALA A 29 30.48 -45.38 -0.62
CA ALA A 29 31.64 -44.69 -0.01
C ALA A 29 31.53 -43.22 0.54
N GLY A 30 32.08 -42.84 1.70
CA GLY A 30 32.90 -43.57 2.68
C GLY A 30 34.23 -42.87 3.02
N SER A 31 34.26 -42.06 4.10
CA SER A 31 35.45 -41.78 4.94
C SER A 31 35.01 -41.03 6.22
N GLU A 32 35.85 -41.07 7.26
CA GLU A 32 35.50 -40.76 8.66
C GLU A 32 35.93 -39.36 9.13
N ALA A 33 35.20 -38.76 10.09
CA ALA A 33 35.68 -38.39 11.43
C ALA A 33 34.79 -37.33 12.16
N ALA A 34 34.50 -37.60 13.45
CA ALA A 34 34.22 -36.72 14.60
C ALA A 34 33.75 -35.23 14.41
N SER A 35 32.88 -34.64 15.25
CA SER A 35 32.38 -35.07 16.56
C SER A 35 31.06 -34.40 16.98
N THR A 36 30.38 -35.06 17.93
CA THR A 36 29.29 -34.64 18.83
C THR A 36 29.19 -33.16 19.25
N ALA A 37 27.95 -32.64 19.31
CA ALA A 37 27.35 -32.03 20.52
C ALA A 37 25.81 -31.91 20.40
N SER A 38 25.08 -32.24 21.48
CA SER A 38 23.62 -32.10 21.59
C SER A 38 23.23 -30.92 22.48
N SER A 39 22.02 -30.38 22.28
CA SER A 39 21.01 -29.99 23.31
C SER A 39 20.18 -28.82 22.77
N GLU A 40 18.93 -29.02 22.36
CA GLU A 40 17.72 -29.09 23.20
C GLU A 40 17.20 -27.73 23.72
N THR A 41 15.94 -27.48 23.36
CA THR A 41 14.89 -26.94 24.25
C THR A 41 14.98 -25.49 24.75
N ALA A 42 14.07 -24.66 24.23
CA ALA A 42 13.04 -24.05 25.07
C ALA A 42 11.88 -23.50 24.21
N SER A 43 10.78 -24.25 24.12
CA SER A 43 9.47 -23.65 23.82
C SER A 43 8.97 -22.99 25.10
N ALA A 44 8.66 -21.70 25.04
CA ALA A 44 8.03 -20.96 26.13
C ALA A 44 6.70 -20.40 25.63
N ALA A 45 5.60 -21.08 25.97
CA ALA A 45 4.27 -20.57 25.73
C ALA A 45 3.97 -19.39 26.67
N GLY A 46 3.95 -18.18 26.14
CA GLY A 46 3.36 -17.01 26.78
C GLY A 46 1.89 -16.90 26.39
N SER A 47 0.99 -17.33 27.28
CA SER A 47 -0.45 -17.15 27.10
C SER A 47 -0.87 -15.79 27.63
N GLU A 48 -1.07 -14.81 26.74
CA GLU A 48 -1.93 -13.66 27.03
C GLU A 48 -2.97 -13.50 25.93
N ALA A 49 -4.22 -13.27 26.34
CA ALA A 49 -5.35 -13.09 25.45
C ALA A 49 -5.35 -11.66 24.87
N ALA A 50 -4.45 -11.42 23.92
CA ALA A 50 -4.59 -10.28 23.03
C ALA A 50 -5.77 -10.50 22.09
N SER A 51 -6.47 -9.41 21.75
CA SER A 51 -7.53 -9.39 20.74
C SER A 51 -7.08 -10.10 19.46
N ALA A 52 -7.99 -10.84 18.82
CA ALA A 52 -7.79 -11.33 17.46
C ALA A 52 -7.89 -10.17 16.46
N ALA A 53 -6.99 -9.20 16.58
CA ALA A 53 -6.72 -8.22 15.55
C ALA A 53 -6.21 -8.97 14.33
N GLN A 54 -7.05 -9.03 13.30
CA GLN A 54 -6.67 -9.57 12.01
C GLN A 54 -5.63 -8.61 11.41
N THR A 55 -4.35 -8.95 11.51
CA THR A 55 -3.25 -8.10 11.02
C THR A 55 -3.40 -7.91 9.52
N LYS A 56 -3.89 -6.73 9.13
CA LYS A 56 -4.00 -6.29 7.74
C LYS A 56 -2.59 -6.00 7.21
N THR A 57 -2.38 -6.18 5.91
CA THR A 57 -1.17 -5.71 5.24
C THR A 57 -1.21 -4.19 5.05
N GLU A 58 -0.07 -3.57 4.80
CA GLU A 58 0.03 -2.15 4.46
C GLU A 58 -0.86 -1.79 3.26
N GLU A 59 -0.79 -2.59 2.19
CA GLU A 59 -1.67 -2.48 1.01
C GLU A 59 -3.17 -2.52 1.36
N GLN A 60 -3.58 -3.36 2.32
CA GLN A 60 -4.98 -3.45 2.77
C GLN A 60 -5.41 -2.25 3.61
N LEU A 61 -4.50 -1.68 4.40
CA LEU A 61 -4.74 -0.49 5.21
C LEU A 61 -4.84 0.75 4.30
N LEU A 62 -3.90 0.93 3.37
CA LEU A 62 -3.95 1.99 2.37
C LEU A 62 -5.18 1.88 1.46
N ALA A 63 -5.61 0.68 1.10
CA ALA A 63 -6.87 0.49 0.35
C ALA A 63 -8.09 0.95 1.17
N GLU A 64 -8.15 0.62 2.46
CA GLU A 64 -9.25 1.03 3.35
C GLU A 64 -9.27 2.55 3.59
N GLU A 65 -8.11 3.21 3.69
CA GLU A 65 -8.00 4.67 3.72
C GLU A 65 -8.57 5.30 2.43
N ASN A 66 -8.15 4.80 1.27
CA ASN A 66 -8.63 5.29 -0.02
C ASN A 66 -10.14 5.05 -0.20
N ASP A 67 -10.67 3.93 0.28
CA ASP A 67 -12.12 3.66 0.31
C ASP A 67 -12.86 4.66 1.20
N ILE A 68 -12.31 5.07 2.35
CA ILE A 68 -12.91 6.10 3.22
C ILE A 68 -12.94 7.46 2.53
N LEU A 69 -11.83 7.90 1.92
CA LEU A 69 -11.76 9.17 1.18
C LEU A 69 -12.72 9.17 -0.02
N THR A 70 -12.80 8.05 -0.75
CA THR A 70 -13.68 7.90 -1.92
C THR A 70 -15.15 7.85 -1.54
N ALA A 71 -15.50 7.33 -0.35
CA ALA A 71 -16.90 7.23 0.09
C ALA A 71 -17.58 8.60 0.34
N ASN A 72 -16.80 9.66 0.54
CA ASN A 72 -17.25 11.03 0.74
C ASN A 72 -16.49 12.02 -0.17
N ASP A 73 -16.22 11.61 -1.42
CA ASP A 73 -15.43 12.33 -2.42
C ASP A 73 -15.84 13.81 -2.59
N GLU A 74 -17.13 14.11 -2.81
CA GLU A 74 -17.63 15.48 -2.98
C GLU A 74 -17.39 16.39 -1.75
N LEU A 75 -17.26 15.82 -0.55
CA LEU A 75 -16.94 16.57 0.67
C LEU A 75 -15.44 16.76 0.80
N TRP A 76 -14.65 15.70 0.57
CA TRP A 76 -13.20 15.75 0.61
C TRP A 76 -12.62 16.66 -0.49
N GLU A 77 -13.18 16.70 -1.70
CA GLU A 77 -12.78 17.65 -2.74
C GLU A 77 -12.92 19.10 -2.29
N LYS A 78 -13.97 19.47 -1.54
CA LYS A 78 -14.13 20.83 -0.98
C LYS A 78 -13.05 21.13 0.06
N VAL A 79 -12.69 20.16 0.89
CA VAL A 79 -11.58 20.29 1.86
C VAL A 79 -10.27 20.51 1.09
N PHE A 80 -9.90 19.60 0.18
CA PHE A 80 -8.65 19.66 -0.59
C PHE A 80 -8.54 20.92 -1.47
N ALA A 81 -9.63 21.39 -2.07
CA ALA A 81 -9.65 22.62 -2.86
C ALA A 81 -9.37 23.89 -2.04
N SER A 82 -9.56 23.83 -0.71
CA SER A 82 -9.35 24.95 0.21
C SER A 82 -7.95 25.00 0.85
N MET A 83 -7.19 23.92 0.74
CA MET A 83 -5.93 23.75 1.46
C MET A 83 -4.78 24.53 0.81
N ASP A 84 -3.82 24.95 1.64
CA ASP A 84 -2.60 25.59 1.15
C ASP A 84 -1.77 24.57 0.35
N LYS A 85 -1.32 24.97 -0.83
CA LYS A 85 -0.48 24.14 -1.71
C LYS A 85 0.96 24.00 -1.19
N ASN A 86 1.34 24.77 -0.18
CA ASN A 86 2.64 24.74 0.47
C ASN A 86 2.62 23.80 1.69
N VAL A 87 2.65 22.49 1.43
CA VAL A 87 2.76 21.45 2.48
C VAL A 87 4.16 21.50 3.08
N THR A 88 4.27 21.57 4.41
CA THR A 88 5.58 21.64 5.11
C THR A 88 6.03 20.27 5.59
N GLN A 89 7.33 20.09 5.86
CA GLN A 89 7.83 18.82 6.44
C GLN A 89 7.14 18.47 7.77
N THR A 90 6.83 19.48 8.59
CA THR A 90 6.07 19.26 9.84
C THR A 90 4.67 18.73 9.57
N THR A 91 4.08 19.06 8.44
CA THR A 91 2.79 18.52 7.97
C THR A 91 2.91 17.06 7.54
N LEU A 92 3.97 16.72 6.79
CA LEU A 92 4.22 15.36 6.28
C LEU A 92 4.66 14.36 7.37
N ASN A 93 5.29 14.84 8.45
CA ASN A 93 5.75 14.00 9.55
C ASN A 93 4.65 13.68 10.59
N ASN A 94 3.45 14.24 10.43
CA ASN A 94 2.30 13.94 11.29
C ASN A 94 1.47 12.82 10.67
N ASN A 95 0.73 12.10 11.51
CA ASN A 95 -0.28 11.12 11.07
C ASN A 95 -1.27 11.81 10.10
N TYR A 96 -1.53 11.18 8.95
CA TYR A 96 -2.35 11.80 7.90
C TYR A 96 -3.78 12.14 8.35
N GLY A 97 -4.38 11.32 9.23
CA GLY A 97 -5.69 11.60 9.83
C GLY A 97 -5.74 12.84 10.73
N ASP A 98 -4.62 13.21 11.37
CA ASP A 98 -4.52 14.48 12.12
C ASP A 98 -4.48 15.68 11.16
N PHE A 99 -3.73 15.58 10.07
CA PHE A 99 -3.70 16.61 9.03
C PHE A 99 -5.06 16.82 8.36
N LEU A 100 -5.78 15.73 8.07
CA LEU A 100 -7.15 15.79 7.55
C LEU A 100 -8.11 16.43 8.56
N MET A 101 -7.98 16.14 9.86
CA MET A 101 -8.78 16.75 10.90
C MET A 101 -8.58 18.27 10.97
N ASP A 102 -7.31 18.73 10.95
CA ASP A 102 -6.97 20.15 10.91
C ASP A 102 -7.50 20.83 9.64
N ALA A 103 -7.41 20.18 8.48
CA ALA A 103 -7.94 20.69 7.22
C ALA A 103 -9.48 20.86 7.29
N VAL A 104 -10.20 19.87 7.79
CA VAL A 104 -11.66 19.91 7.99
C VAL A 104 -12.05 21.02 8.98
N ASP A 105 -11.34 21.18 10.09
CA ASP A 105 -11.62 22.22 11.09
C ASP A 105 -11.37 23.64 10.59
N ASN A 106 -10.43 23.83 9.64
CA ASN A 106 -10.18 25.11 8.99
C ASN A 106 -11.30 25.56 8.04
N VAL A 107 -12.09 24.63 7.49
CA VAL A 107 -13.19 24.93 6.55
C VAL A 107 -14.58 24.47 6.98
N LYS A 108 -14.75 24.10 8.26
CA LYS A 108 -16.03 23.72 8.87
C LYS A 108 -17.23 24.63 8.53
N ASP A 109 -17.00 25.94 8.36
CA ASP A 109 -18.04 26.92 8.05
C ASP A 109 -18.59 26.79 6.61
N GLN A 110 -18.01 25.92 5.77
CA GLN A 110 -18.47 25.58 4.43
C GLN A 110 -19.39 24.34 4.37
N PHE A 111 -19.59 23.67 5.51
CA PHE A 111 -20.31 22.40 5.62
C PHE A 111 -21.53 22.49 6.54
N THR A 112 -22.49 21.58 6.39
CA THR A 112 -23.52 21.37 7.43
C THR A 112 -22.94 20.66 8.66
N GLU A 113 -23.68 20.65 9.78
CA GLU A 113 -23.26 19.94 10.99
C GLU A 113 -23.10 18.43 10.73
N GLU A 114 -23.94 17.85 9.87
CA GLU A 114 -23.88 16.44 9.47
C GLU A 114 -22.70 16.14 8.53
N GLU A 115 -22.44 17.00 7.53
CA GLU A 115 -21.29 16.87 6.62
C GLU A 115 -19.96 16.97 7.40
N TYR A 116 -19.85 17.97 8.27
CA TYR A 116 -18.68 18.18 9.14
C TYR A 116 -18.48 16.99 10.10
N ALA A 117 -19.55 16.46 10.70
CA ALA A 117 -19.46 15.29 11.56
C ALA A 117 -19.01 14.03 10.79
N SER A 118 -19.45 13.87 9.54
CA SER A 118 -18.99 12.77 8.67
C SER A 118 -17.50 12.88 8.35
N LEU A 119 -17.03 14.06 7.93
CA LEU A 119 -15.61 14.32 7.64
C LEU A 119 -14.71 14.08 8.85
N LYS A 120 -15.10 14.52 10.06
CA LYS A 120 -14.35 14.21 11.29
C LYS A 120 -14.30 12.72 11.58
N ALA A 121 -15.43 12.02 11.44
CA ALA A 121 -15.49 10.58 11.68
C ALA A 121 -14.64 9.78 10.69
N ASP A 122 -14.45 10.27 9.47
CA ASP A 122 -13.55 9.69 8.48
C ASP A 122 -12.08 9.99 8.79
N ALA A 123 -11.73 11.24 9.11
CA ALA A 123 -10.38 11.60 9.57
C ALA A 123 -9.95 10.80 10.82
N ASP A 124 -10.87 10.55 11.76
CA ASP A 124 -10.64 9.71 12.94
C ASP A 124 -10.35 8.24 12.58
N LYS A 125 -11.02 7.67 11.56
CA LYS A 125 -10.74 6.30 11.07
C LYS A 125 -9.38 6.25 10.36
N ILE A 126 -9.11 7.22 9.49
CA ILE A 126 -7.84 7.33 8.76
C ILE A 126 -6.68 7.43 9.76
N ARG A 127 -6.82 8.22 10.83
CA ARG A 127 -5.82 8.28 11.91
C ARG A 127 -5.50 6.90 12.49
N GLU A 128 -6.51 6.06 12.69
CA GLU A 128 -6.32 4.71 13.23
C GLU A 128 -5.77 3.72 12.21
N ILE A 129 -6.01 3.91 10.92
CA ILE A 129 -5.38 3.15 9.84
C ILE A 129 -3.88 3.49 9.77
N GLU A 130 -3.55 4.77 9.81
CA GLU A 130 -2.18 5.30 9.86
C GLU A 130 -1.40 4.82 11.10
N ASN A 131 -2.06 4.75 12.26
CA ASN A 131 -1.49 4.14 13.47
C ASN A 131 -1.16 2.65 13.26
N GLN A 132 -2.00 1.90 12.53
CA GLN A 132 -1.74 0.50 12.20
C GLN A 132 -0.59 0.37 11.20
N ILE A 133 -0.53 1.21 10.15
CA ILE A 133 0.58 1.24 9.17
C ILE A 133 1.91 1.54 9.87
N THR A 134 1.93 2.52 10.77
CA THR A 134 3.09 2.88 11.60
C THR A 134 3.55 1.72 12.51
N ALA A 135 2.62 0.85 12.93
CA ALA A 135 2.89 -0.31 13.76
C ALA A 135 3.28 -1.58 12.97
N LEU A 136 3.18 -1.58 11.64
CA LEU A 136 3.67 -2.67 10.81
C LEU A 136 5.21 -2.72 10.79
N PRO A 137 5.83 -3.88 10.53
CA PRO A 137 7.27 -3.97 10.30
C PRO A 137 7.64 -3.18 9.04
N GLN A 138 8.13 -1.96 9.23
CA GLN A 138 8.64 -1.10 8.17
C GLN A 138 9.95 -1.67 7.62
N ASP A 139 9.99 -2.00 6.32
CA ASP A 139 11.26 -2.10 5.61
C ASP A 139 11.76 -0.65 5.39
N GLU A 140 12.68 -0.22 6.26
CA GLU A 140 13.25 1.14 6.40
C GLU A 140 13.79 1.78 5.09
N ALA A 141 13.85 1.04 3.99
CA ALA A 141 14.21 1.54 2.67
C ALA A 141 13.06 2.26 1.93
N THR A 142 11.81 2.11 2.37
CA THR A 142 10.63 2.41 1.54
C THR A 142 9.87 3.68 1.92
N SER A 143 9.94 4.11 3.20
CA SER A 143 9.05 5.13 3.76
C SER A 143 9.70 6.49 4.07
N GLN A 144 11.02 6.63 3.88
CA GLN A 144 11.62 7.96 3.87
C GLN A 144 11.36 8.64 2.53
N SER A 145 10.64 9.77 2.58
CA SER A 145 10.41 10.60 1.42
C SER A 145 11.76 11.16 0.92
N ALA A 146 12.33 10.55 -0.12
CA ALA A 146 13.71 10.83 -0.55
C ALA A 146 13.93 12.27 -1.10
N ALA A 147 12.87 13.08 -1.15
CA ALA A 147 12.92 14.53 -1.31
C ALA A 147 13.58 15.28 -0.13
N GLU A 148 13.71 14.66 1.04
CA GLU A 148 13.93 15.35 2.32
C GLU A 148 15.21 16.19 2.44
N ASN A 149 16.35 15.76 1.90
CA ASN A 149 17.65 16.43 2.17
C ASN A 149 18.66 16.43 1.00
N GLY A 150 18.27 16.00 -0.20
CA GLY A 150 19.18 15.94 -1.36
C GLY A 150 19.12 17.19 -2.24
N SER A 151 20.27 17.77 -2.58
CA SER A 151 20.38 18.69 -3.74
C SER A 151 20.31 17.99 -5.10
N THR A 152 19.96 16.70 -5.08
CA THR A 152 19.96 15.74 -6.19
C THR A 152 18.71 14.88 -6.09
N PHE A 153 18.03 14.70 -7.21
CA PHE A 153 16.86 13.83 -7.33
C PHE A 153 17.21 12.38 -6.90
N PRO A 154 16.29 11.64 -6.23
CA PRO A 154 16.53 10.26 -5.80
C PRO A 154 16.90 9.32 -6.95
N GLN A 155 17.57 8.21 -6.64
CA GLN A 155 17.81 7.18 -7.64
C GLN A 155 16.48 6.53 -8.04
N PHE A 156 16.18 6.55 -9.34
CA PHE A 156 14.99 5.95 -9.91
C PHE A 156 15.34 4.63 -10.61
N GLU A 157 14.52 3.61 -10.38
CA GLU A 157 14.49 2.36 -11.15
C GLU A 157 13.01 1.98 -11.35
N GLY A 158 12.65 1.52 -12.55
CA GLY A 158 11.27 1.19 -12.86
C GLY A 158 11.07 0.49 -14.20
N LYS A 159 9.80 0.41 -14.60
CA LYS A 159 9.36 -0.14 -15.88
C LYS A 159 8.57 0.90 -16.67
N ASP A 160 8.82 1.00 -17.97
CA ASP A 160 7.96 1.76 -18.87
C ASP A 160 6.69 0.97 -19.25
N LEU A 161 5.81 1.57 -20.03
CA LEU A 161 4.54 0.97 -20.48
C LEU A 161 4.74 -0.27 -21.37
N ASP A 162 5.91 -0.44 -21.97
CA ASP A 162 6.30 -1.58 -22.81
C ASP A 162 7.04 -2.68 -22.00
N GLY A 163 7.32 -2.45 -20.71
CA GLY A 163 8.00 -3.37 -19.81
C GLY A 163 9.54 -3.32 -19.83
N ASN A 164 10.13 -2.35 -20.54
CA ASN A 164 11.58 -2.14 -20.53
C ASN A 164 12.03 -1.61 -19.16
N SER A 165 13.24 -1.97 -18.73
CA SER A 165 13.83 -1.35 -17.53
C SER A 165 14.26 0.09 -17.84
N VAL A 166 13.92 0.99 -16.94
CA VAL A 166 14.30 2.41 -16.97
C VAL A 166 14.92 2.83 -15.64
N ASP A 167 15.85 3.78 -15.68
CA ASP A 167 16.56 4.29 -14.52
C ASP A 167 16.83 5.81 -14.63
N SER A 168 17.51 6.39 -13.63
CA SER A 168 17.91 7.81 -13.58
C SER A 168 18.63 8.35 -14.82
N SER A 169 19.21 7.50 -15.68
CA SER A 169 19.88 7.92 -16.92
C SER A 169 18.92 8.59 -17.93
N LEU A 170 17.61 8.35 -17.82
CA LEU A 170 16.58 9.07 -18.57
C LEU A 170 16.67 10.59 -18.36
N PHE A 171 16.96 11.03 -17.13
CA PHE A 171 16.97 12.44 -16.76
C PHE A 171 18.26 13.14 -17.19
N ALA A 172 19.38 12.40 -17.24
CA ALA A 172 20.72 12.92 -17.48
C ALA A 172 20.93 13.58 -18.87
N ASN A 173 20.06 13.29 -19.84
CA ASN A 173 20.15 13.85 -21.20
C ASN A 173 19.40 15.19 -21.37
N ASN A 174 18.74 15.69 -20.34
CA ASN A 174 17.93 16.92 -20.40
C ASN A 174 18.52 18.01 -19.51
N ALA A 175 18.48 19.28 -19.97
CA ALA A 175 18.93 20.42 -19.16
C ALA A 175 18.03 20.65 -17.92
N PHE A 176 16.74 20.31 -18.05
CA PHE A 176 15.76 20.28 -16.97
C PHE A 176 14.91 19.02 -17.12
N THR A 177 14.55 18.40 -16.01
CA THR A 177 13.58 17.29 -15.97
C THR A 177 12.43 17.68 -15.07
N VAL A 178 11.20 17.54 -15.55
CA VAL A 178 9.98 17.62 -14.74
C VAL A 178 9.46 16.20 -14.57
N VAL A 179 9.33 15.74 -13.33
CA VAL A 179 8.74 14.45 -12.99
C VAL A 179 7.34 14.71 -12.43
N ASN A 180 6.32 14.16 -13.10
CA ASN A 180 4.92 14.29 -12.67
C ASN A 180 4.42 12.92 -12.17
N PHE A 181 3.89 12.89 -10.95
CA PHE A 181 3.27 11.72 -10.34
C PHE A 181 1.75 11.80 -10.51
N TRP A 182 1.18 10.87 -11.27
CA TRP A 182 -0.25 10.79 -11.55
C TRP A 182 -0.69 9.33 -11.68
N PHE A 183 -2.00 9.10 -11.68
CA PHE A 183 -2.59 7.78 -11.91
C PHE A 183 -3.81 7.90 -12.84
N SER A 184 -4.19 6.81 -13.50
CA SER A 184 -5.22 6.80 -14.55
C SER A 184 -6.64 7.15 -14.08
N GLY A 185 -6.91 7.12 -12.77
CA GLY A 185 -8.17 7.58 -12.18
C GLY A 185 -8.21 9.08 -11.85
N CYS A 186 -7.07 9.78 -11.85
CA CYS A 186 -7.03 11.22 -11.58
C CYS A 186 -7.52 12.01 -12.80
N LYS A 187 -8.83 12.32 -12.83
CA LYS A 187 -9.42 13.13 -13.91
C LYS A 187 -8.65 14.45 -14.20
N PRO A 188 -8.37 15.33 -13.21
CA PRO A 188 -7.66 16.58 -13.50
C PRO A 188 -6.23 16.34 -14.01
N CYS A 189 -5.52 15.30 -13.56
CA CYS A 189 -4.20 14.95 -14.06
C CYS A 189 -4.24 14.49 -15.54
N VAL A 190 -5.29 13.76 -15.92
CA VAL A 190 -5.50 13.33 -17.32
C VAL A 190 -5.91 14.50 -18.20
N ASP A 191 -6.76 15.40 -17.70
CA ASP A 191 -7.16 16.62 -18.42
C ASP A 191 -5.96 17.59 -18.62
N GLU A 192 -4.96 17.59 -17.73
CA GLU A 192 -3.71 18.40 -17.84
C GLU A 192 -2.69 17.82 -18.87
N MET A 193 -2.82 16.56 -19.27
CA MET A 193 -1.78 15.83 -20.02
C MET A 193 -1.41 16.48 -21.36
N ASP A 194 -2.39 17.01 -22.08
CA ASP A 194 -2.17 17.71 -23.36
C ASP A 194 -1.40 19.03 -23.17
N ASP A 195 -1.66 19.77 -22.09
CA ASP A 195 -0.93 21.00 -21.75
C ASP A 195 0.52 20.71 -21.33
N LEU A 196 0.74 19.57 -20.65
CA LEU A 196 2.07 19.09 -20.28
C LEU A 196 2.91 18.68 -21.50
N ASP A 197 2.33 17.99 -22.50
CA ASP A 197 3.08 17.74 -23.75
C ASP A 197 3.29 19.04 -24.53
N ALA A 198 2.31 19.94 -24.60
CA ALA A 198 2.48 21.25 -25.23
C ALA A 198 3.57 22.10 -24.54
N LEU A 199 3.81 21.93 -23.24
CA LEU A 199 4.96 22.50 -22.52
C LEU A 199 6.27 21.80 -22.91
N ASN A 200 6.29 20.47 -22.90
CA ASN A 200 7.43 19.63 -23.30
C ASN A 200 7.94 19.95 -24.71
N GLN A 201 7.05 20.10 -25.70
CA GLN A 201 7.44 20.50 -27.06
C GLN A 201 8.04 21.91 -27.09
N ARG A 202 7.41 22.89 -26.43
CA ARG A 202 7.91 24.29 -26.38
C ARG A 202 9.27 24.43 -25.69
N ILE A 203 9.61 23.56 -24.73
CA ILE A 203 10.91 23.58 -24.05
C ILE A 203 12.00 22.97 -24.93
N LYS A 204 11.69 21.95 -25.76
CA LYS A 204 12.64 21.36 -26.72
C LYS A 204 13.08 22.31 -27.85
N GLU A 205 12.35 23.40 -28.07
CA GLU A 205 12.67 24.42 -29.07
C GLU A 205 13.61 25.53 -28.56
N GLN A 206 14.04 25.50 -27.29
CA GLN A 206 14.91 26.50 -26.65
C GLN A 206 16.34 26.01 -26.40
#